data_AF-A0A1V4V8J3-F1
#
_entry.id   AF-A0A1V4V8J3-F1
#
_cell.length_a   1.000
_cell.length_b   1.000
_cell.length_c   1.000
_cell.angle_alpha   90.00
_cell.angle_beta   90.00
_cell.angle_gamma   90.00
#
_symmetry.space_group_name_H-M   'P 1'
#
loop_
_entity.id
_entity.type
_entity.pdbx_description
1 polymer ?
#
loop_
_entity_poly.entity_id
_entity_poly.type
_entity_poly.pdbx_seq_one_letter_code
_entity_poly.pdbx_strand_id
1 'polypeptide(L)'
;MKLKGLMDEAYRGKVRGKKRLDERRGEFLLGFEDLVDRLKERPKREEVEALVPQDVESVRDLIISAFPGGRREEAIWGYLTSIAAERLPSPLVVQPRNYAGLELRRGKLILDGGLPASTGVEKSSWRRAHHLGERMSGGRLVVLGGAGDYLGQEMRGGGIVALSCGDYAFRKMAGGWGVVKGNAGNYLAVGASGGRIAVKGGAGARAGWLMRSGRIRIGRDVGDYLGLMMSGGEISAGGRAGCRAGWRMKGGLIVTEGYGPEAGDERVGGRVIRREDL
;
A
#
# COMPACT_ATOMS: atom_id res chain seq x y z
N MET A 1 -37.07 -52.42 -19.07
CA MET A 1 -36.78 -51.16 -19.79
C MET A 1 -36.38 -50.09 -18.76
N LYS A 2 -35.14 -49.58 -18.80
CA LYS A 2 -34.64 -48.56 -17.86
C LYS A 2 -34.87 -47.16 -18.44
N LEU A 3 -35.48 -46.26 -17.65
CA LEU A 3 -35.85 -44.88 -18.02
C LEU A 3 -34.71 -43.99 -18.53
N LYS A 4 -33.43 -44.35 -18.30
CA LYS A 4 -32.28 -43.56 -18.73
C LYS A 4 -32.14 -43.43 -20.25
N GLY A 5 -32.56 -44.44 -21.03
CA GLY A 5 -32.41 -44.40 -22.49
C GLY A 5 -33.37 -43.46 -23.21
N LEU A 6 -34.55 -43.21 -22.65
CA LEU A 6 -35.59 -42.36 -23.26
C LEU A 6 -35.27 -40.86 -23.15
N MET A 7 -34.56 -40.45 -22.10
CA MET A 7 -34.19 -39.05 -21.87
C MET A 7 -33.10 -38.59 -22.85
N ASP A 8 -32.11 -39.45 -23.13
CA ASP A 8 -31.02 -39.15 -24.08
C ASP A 8 -31.49 -39.11 -25.55
N GLU A 9 -32.63 -39.73 -25.85
CA GLU A 9 -33.23 -39.72 -27.19
C GLU A 9 -34.12 -38.50 -27.42
N ALA A 10 -34.79 -38.00 -26.37
CA ALA A 10 -35.61 -36.77 -26.45
C ALA A 10 -34.79 -35.46 -26.56
N TYR A 11 -33.53 -35.47 -26.13
CA TYR A 11 -32.64 -34.31 -26.14
C TYR A 11 -31.52 -34.36 -27.20
N ARG A 12 -31.50 -35.40 -28.04
CA ARG A 12 -30.56 -35.51 -29.16
C ARG A 12 -30.88 -34.42 -30.20
N GLY A 13 -30.10 -33.34 -30.19
CA GLY A 13 -30.22 -32.22 -31.12
C GLY A 13 -30.74 -30.90 -30.55
N LYS A 14 -31.11 -30.82 -29.26
CA LYS A 14 -31.54 -29.56 -28.61
C LYS A 14 -30.52 -28.94 -27.65
N VAL A 15 -29.36 -29.56 -27.46
CA VAL A 15 -28.23 -28.85 -26.84
C VAL A 15 -27.62 -27.97 -27.92
N ARG A 16 -28.17 -26.75 -28.08
CA ARG A 16 -27.41 -25.63 -28.65
C ARG A 16 -26.11 -25.62 -27.86
N GLY A 17 -25.00 -26.02 -28.49
CA GLY A 17 -23.67 -25.88 -27.90
C GLY A 17 -23.59 -24.48 -27.33
N LYS A 18 -23.12 -24.35 -26.08
CA LYS A 18 -22.95 -23.07 -25.37
C LYS A 18 -22.41 -22.06 -26.39
N LYS A 19 -23.31 -21.24 -26.94
CA LYS A 19 -22.92 -20.09 -27.74
C LYS A 19 -22.22 -19.24 -26.71
N ARG A 20 -20.88 -19.24 -26.72
CA ARG A 20 -20.11 -18.15 -26.16
C ARG A 20 -20.65 -16.94 -26.90
N LEU A 21 -21.49 -16.18 -26.22
CA LEU A 21 -21.87 -14.87 -26.68
C LEU A 21 -20.56 -14.11 -26.83
N ASP A 22 -20.37 -13.50 -27.98
CA ASP A 22 -19.20 -12.69 -28.28
C ASP A 22 -19.41 -11.35 -27.55
N GLU A 23 -19.10 -11.35 -26.25
CA GLU A 23 -19.38 -10.28 -25.30
C GLU A 23 -18.35 -9.14 -25.44
N ARG A 24 -18.37 -8.46 -26.59
CA ARG A 24 -17.57 -7.25 -26.80
C ARG A 24 -18.44 -6.00 -26.68
N ARG A 25 -18.17 -5.24 -25.62
CA ARG A 25 -18.60 -3.85 -25.35
C ARG A 25 -20.12 -3.62 -25.29
N GLY A 26 -20.64 -3.61 -24.06
CA GLY A 26 -21.99 -3.09 -23.77
C GLY A 26 -22.75 -3.82 -22.67
N GLU A 27 -22.27 -4.99 -22.22
CA GLU A 27 -23.00 -5.78 -21.22
C GLU A 27 -22.75 -5.32 -19.79
N PHE A 28 -23.87 -5.19 -19.07
CA PHE A 28 -23.98 -4.98 -17.63
C PHE A 28 -23.03 -5.91 -16.87
N LEU A 29 -22.17 -5.35 -16.02
CA LEU A 29 -21.31 -6.14 -15.14
C LEU A 29 -22.18 -6.87 -14.12
N LEU A 30 -22.12 -8.20 -14.12
CA LEU A 30 -22.91 -9.02 -13.19
C LEU A 30 -22.33 -9.02 -11.76
N GLY A 31 -21.04 -8.70 -11.61
CA GLY A 31 -20.37 -8.66 -10.32
C GLY A 31 -18.86 -8.57 -10.43
N PHE A 32 -18.17 -8.71 -9.30
CA PHE A 32 -16.71 -8.67 -9.23
C PHE A 32 -16.04 -9.81 -10.00
N GLU A 33 -16.61 -11.02 -9.96
CA GLU A 33 -16.07 -12.20 -10.68
C GLU A 33 -16.09 -11.99 -12.21
N ASP A 34 -17.20 -11.47 -12.74
CA ASP A 34 -17.33 -11.12 -14.17
C ASP A 34 -16.31 -10.05 -14.59
N LEU A 35 -16.05 -9.04 -13.73
CA LEU A 35 -14.98 -8.07 -13.97
C LEU A 35 -13.61 -8.75 -14.05
N VAL A 36 -13.31 -9.68 -13.13
CA VAL A 36 -12.04 -10.42 -13.09
C VAL A 36 -11.85 -11.27 -14.34
N ASP A 37 -12.90 -11.93 -14.83
CA ASP A 37 -12.86 -12.79 -16.01
C ASP A 37 -12.65 -11.99 -17.31
N ARG A 38 -13.17 -10.76 -17.38
CA ARG A 38 -12.99 -9.85 -18.53
C ARG A 38 -11.61 -9.19 -18.60
N LEU A 39 -10.83 -9.22 -17.52
CA LEU A 39 -9.52 -8.59 -17.43
C LEU A 39 -8.38 -9.54 -17.83
N LYS A 40 -7.22 -8.97 -18.21
CA LYS A 40 -6.01 -9.77 -18.48
C LYS A 40 -5.41 -10.35 -17.20
N GLU A 41 -4.43 -11.24 -17.35
CA GLU A 41 -3.70 -11.85 -16.22
C GLU A 41 -2.99 -10.79 -15.34
N ARG A 42 -2.43 -9.75 -15.97
CA ARG A 42 -1.84 -8.59 -15.28
C ARG A 42 -2.62 -7.32 -15.63
N PRO A 43 -3.74 -7.06 -14.95
CA PRO A 43 -4.60 -5.93 -15.26
C PRO A 43 -3.90 -4.61 -14.94
N LYS A 44 -4.04 -3.65 -15.87
CA LYS A 44 -3.66 -2.25 -15.62
C LYS A 44 -4.87 -1.45 -15.14
N ARG A 45 -4.62 -0.35 -14.43
CA ARG A 45 -5.68 0.54 -13.95
C ARG A 45 -6.64 0.96 -15.06
N GLU A 46 -6.12 1.31 -16.23
CA GLU A 46 -6.91 1.78 -17.38
C GLU A 46 -7.86 0.70 -17.91
N GLU A 47 -7.48 -0.58 -17.83
CA GLU A 47 -8.33 -1.71 -18.24
C GLU A 47 -9.48 -1.90 -17.26
N VAL A 48 -9.21 -1.77 -15.96
CA VAL A 48 -10.26 -1.83 -14.92
C VAL A 48 -11.21 -0.64 -15.08
N GLU A 49 -10.67 0.58 -15.21
CA GLU A 49 -11.48 1.80 -15.33
C GLU A 49 -12.38 1.81 -16.57
N ALA A 50 -11.95 1.18 -17.67
CA ALA A 50 -12.75 1.06 -18.89
C ALA A 50 -13.94 0.09 -18.76
N LEU A 51 -13.88 -0.88 -17.84
CA LEU A 51 -14.92 -1.90 -17.65
C LEU A 51 -15.89 -1.55 -16.53
N VAL A 52 -15.43 -0.84 -15.49
CA VAL A 52 -16.22 -0.52 -14.30
C VAL A 52 -17.38 0.43 -14.62
N PRO A 53 -18.57 0.27 -13.99
CA PRO A 53 -19.71 1.14 -14.25
C PRO A 53 -19.38 2.61 -13.97
N GLN A 54 -20.03 3.54 -14.66
CA GLN A 54 -19.83 4.98 -14.42
C GLN A 54 -20.54 5.45 -13.14
N ASP A 55 -21.68 4.84 -12.82
CA ASP A 55 -22.43 5.09 -11.59
C ASP A 55 -21.62 4.66 -10.35
N VAL A 56 -21.58 5.55 -9.35
CA VAL A 56 -20.70 5.38 -8.19
C VAL A 56 -21.22 4.33 -7.21
N GLU A 57 -22.53 4.20 -7.06
CA GLU A 57 -23.14 3.21 -6.14
C GLU A 57 -22.88 1.79 -6.66
N SER A 58 -22.99 1.59 -7.97
CA SER A 58 -22.61 0.32 -8.60
C SER A 58 -21.14 -0.06 -8.35
N VAL A 59 -20.21 0.91 -8.34
CA VAL A 59 -18.80 0.63 -7.99
C VAL A 59 -18.67 0.28 -6.51
N ARG A 60 -19.44 0.91 -5.62
CA ARG A 60 -19.43 0.59 -4.19
C ARG A 60 -19.95 -0.82 -3.94
N ASP A 61 -21.01 -1.22 -4.62
CA ASP A 61 -21.57 -2.57 -4.53
C ASP A 61 -20.56 -3.62 -4.99
N LEU A 62 -19.81 -3.36 -6.07
CA LEU A 62 -18.71 -4.21 -6.52
C LEU A 62 -17.61 -4.33 -5.44
N ILE A 63 -17.26 -3.25 -4.75
CA ILE A 63 -16.24 -3.26 -3.70
C ILE A 63 -16.70 -4.06 -2.48
N ILE A 64 -17.95 -3.89 -2.05
CA ILE A 64 -18.52 -4.51 -0.85
C ILE A 64 -18.74 -6.03 -1.07
N SER A 65 -19.19 -6.41 -2.27
CA SER A 65 -19.46 -7.80 -2.64
C SER A 65 -18.20 -8.60 -3.04
N ALA A 66 -17.05 -7.95 -3.20
CA ALA A 66 -15.83 -8.60 -3.65
C ALA A 66 -15.16 -9.48 -2.58
N PHE A 67 -14.79 -10.70 -2.98
CA PHE A 67 -14.01 -11.64 -2.18
C PHE A 67 -12.73 -12.06 -2.91
N PRO A 68 -11.74 -11.16 -3.08
CA PRO A 68 -10.50 -11.48 -3.75
C PRO A 68 -9.75 -12.61 -3.04
N GLY A 69 -9.53 -13.72 -3.74
CA GLY A 69 -8.85 -14.93 -3.25
C GLY A 69 -7.35 -14.97 -3.56
N GLY A 70 -6.86 -14.11 -4.45
CA GLY A 70 -5.46 -14.08 -4.84
C GLY A 70 -4.95 -12.69 -5.25
N ARG A 71 -3.63 -12.55 -5.38
CA ARG A 71 -2.94 -11.27 -5.62
C ARG A 71 -3.52 -10.49 -6.82
N ARG A 72 -3.92 -11.17 -7.89
CA ARG A 72 -4.52 -10.55 -9.09
C ARG A 72 -5.84 -9.86 -8.74
N GLU A 73 -6.73 -10.57 -8.06
CA GLU A 73 -8.04 -10.06 -7.65
C GLU A 73 -7.90 -8.97 -6.59
N GLU A 74 -6.96 -9.10 -5.65
CA GLU A 74 -6.67 -8.06 -4.67
C GLU A 74 -6.20 -6.75 -5.35
N ALA A 75 -5.36 -6.85 -6.38
CA ALA A 75 -4.95 -5.69 -7.17
C ALA A 75 -6.12 -5.05 -7.94
N ILE A 76 -7.00 -5.86 -8.55
CA ILE A 76 -8.22 -5.37 -9.20
C ILE A 76 -9.10 -4.63 -8.19
N TRP A 77 -9.33 -5.23 -7.02
CA TRP A 77 -10.06 -4.62 -5.91
C TRP A 77 -9.38 -3.31 -5.45
N GLY A 78 -8.05 -3.29 -5.39
CA GLY A 78 -7.27 -2.09 -5.12
C GLY A 78 -7.57 -0.94 -6.08
N TYR A 79 -7.57 -1.21 -7.39
CA TYR A 79 -7.96 -0.21 -8.40
C TYR A 79 -9.41 0.24 -8.24
N LEU A 80 -10.35 -0.67 -7.93
CA LEU A 80 -11.75 -0.31 -7.69
C LEU A 80 -11.89 0.69 -6.54
N THR A 81 -11.22 0.45 -5.42
CA THR A 81 -11.27 1.38 -4.27
C THR A 81 -10.73 2.77 -4.63
N SER A 82 -9.68 2.84 -5.46
CA SER A 82 -9.16 4.11 -5.96
C SER A 82 -10.15 4.82 -6.87
N ILE A 83 -10.68 4.11 -7.87
CA ILE A 83 -11.66 4.65 -8.82
C ILE A 83 -12.89 5.18 -8.09
N ALA A 84 -13.43 4.42 -7.13
CA ALA A 84 -14.57 4.86 -6.32
C ALA A 84 -14.24 6.08 -5.46
N ALA A 85 -13.10 6.08 -4.75
CA ALA A 85 -12.67 7.22 -3.93
C ALA A 85 -12.43 8.50 -4.76
N GLU A 86 -12.04 8.38 -6.02
CA GLU A 86 -11.82 9.50 -6.95
C GLU A 86 -13.09 10.08 -7.56
N ARG A 87 -14.19 9.31 -7.54
CA ARG A 87 -15.51 9.71 -8.06
C ARG A 87 -16.45 10.18 -6.96
N LEU A 88 -16.27 9.71 -5.72
CA LEU A 88 -17.12 10.11 -4.59
C LEU A 88 -16.86 11.55 -4.13
N PRO A 89 -17.92 12.32 -3.82
CA PRO A 89 -17.78 13.64 -3.20
C PRO A 89 -17.39 13.54 -1.71
N SER A 90 -17.73 12.42 -1.07
CA SER A 90 -17.39 12.10 0.31
C SER A 90 -16.27 11.06 0.39
N PRO A 91 -15.58 10.93 1.53
CA PRO A 91 -14.58 9.88 1.70
C PRO A 91 -15.19 8.48 1.51
N LEU A 92 -14.51 7.63 0.74
CA LEU A 92 -14.85 6.21 0.68
C LEU A 92 -14.35 5.54 1.96
N VAL A 93 -15.22 4.79 2.64
CA VAL A 93 -14.86 3.98 3.81
C VAL A 93 -14.98 2.50 3.45
N VAL A 94 -13.90 1.74 3.61
CA VAL A 94 -13.87 0.29 3.32
C VAL A 94 -13.01 -0.43 4.35
N GLN A 95 -13.16 -1.76 4.43
CA GLN A 95 -12.28 -2.57 5.26
C GLN A 95 -10.86 -2.61 4.69
N PRO A 96 -9.81 -2.68 5.54
CA PRO A 96 -8.45 -2.83 5.08
C PRO A 96 -8.25 -4.18 4.39
N ARG A 97 -7.86 -4.17 3.12
CA ARG A 97 -7.40 -5.35 2.37
C ARG A 97 -6.19 -5.00 1.52
N ASN A 98 -5.46 -6.02 1.07
CA ASN A 98 -4.26 -5.81 0.26
C ASN A 98 -4.55 -4.91 -0.95
N TYR A 99 -3.60 -4.05 -1.28
CA TYR A 99 -3.69 -3.10 -2.40
C TYR A 99 -4.79 -2.03 -2.30
N ALA A 100 -5.46 -1.84 -1.16
CA ALA A 100 -6.45 -0.75 -1.04
C ALA A 100 -5.80 0.60 -1.39
N GLY A 101 -6.43 1.38 -2.27
CA GLY A 101 -5.90 2.66 -2.74
C GLY A 101 -4.75 2.54 -3.75
N LEU A 102 -4.60 1.40 -4.43
CA LEU A 102 -3.62 1.21 -5.51
C LEU A 102 -3.80 2.27 -6.60
N GLU A 103 -2.74 3.03 -6.86
CA GLU A 103 -2.70 4.12 -7.84
C GLU A 103 -3.75 5.22 -7.63
N LEU A 104 -4.16 5.50 -6.38
CA LEU A 104 -5.08 6.60 -6.08
C LEU A 104 -4.51 7.95 -6.56
N ARG A 105 -5.29 8.69 -7.35
CA ARG A 105 -4.90 9.95 -7.99
C ARG A 105 -5.49 11.19 -7.30
N ARG A 106 -6.67 11.06 -6.69
CA ARG A 106 -7.38 12.13 -5.96
C ARG A 106 -8.38 11.55 -4.96
N GLY A 107 -9.15 12.40 -4.29
CA GLY A 107 -10.19 11.95 -3.35
C GLY A 107 -9.63 11.50 -2.01
N LYS A 108 -10.48 10.85 -1.20
CA LYS A 108 -10.13 10.39 0.15
C LYS A 108 -10.63 8.97 0.39
N LEU A 109 -9.73 8.10 0.81
CA LEU A 109 -10.00 6.71 1.19
C LEU A 109 -9.70 6.53 2.68
N ILE A 110 -10.65 5.95 3.41
CA ILE A 110 -10.52 5.60 4.83
C ILE A 110 -10.62 4.09 4.94
N LEU A 111 -9.57 3.46 5.47
CA LEU A 111 -9.55 2.05 5.78
C LEU A 111 -9.90 1.87 7.25
N ASP A 112 -11.10 1.35 7.49
CA ASP A 112 -11.65 1.10 8.80
C ASP A 112 -11.90 -0.40 8.98
N GLY A 113 -11.11 -1.04 9.84
CA GLY A 113 -11.27 -2.46 10.18
C GLY A 113 -12.32 -2.71 11.25
N GLY A 114 -13.01 -1.66 11.72
CA GLY A 114 -13.79 -1.67 12.94
C GLY A 114 -12.88 -1.65 14.18
N LEU A 115 -13.41 -1.11 15.28
CA LEU A 115 -12.87 -1.45 16.60
C LEU A 115 -13.11 -2.96 16.83
N PRO A 116 -12.20 -3.69 17.50
CA PRO A 116 -12.58 -5.01 17.98
C PRO A 116 -13.84 -4.83 18.83
N ALA A 117 -14.89 -5.57 18.49
CA ALA A 117 -16.00 -5.76 19.41
C ALA A 117 -15.39 -6.12 20.78
N SER A 118 -15.98 -5.59 21.85
CA SER A 118 -15.52 -5.59 23.24
C SER A 118 -15.36 -6.97 23.90
N THR A 119 -14.95 -7.98 23.16
CA THR A 119 -14.80 -9.37 23.58
C THR A 119 -13.38 -9.82 23.25
N GLY A 120 -12.48 -9.72 24.24
CA GLY A 120 -11.44 -10.70 24.57
C GLY A 120 -10.58 -11.39 23.50
N VAL A 121 -10.57 -10.97 22.23
CA VAL A 121 -9.71 -11.57 21.20
C VAL A 121 -8.33 -10.95 21.32
N GLU A 122 -7.33 -11.82 21.53
CA GLU A 122 -5.93 -11.48 21.68
C GLU A 122 -5.44 -10.48 20.62
N LYS A 123 -4.61 -9.53 21.08
CA LYS A 123 -3.97 -8.43 20.31
C LYS A 123 -3.01 -8.89 19.18
N SER A 124 -3.09 -10.14 18.72
CA SER A 124 -2.02 -10.84 18.01
C SER A 124 -2.23 -11.02 16.50
N SER A 125 -3.44 -10.96 15.95
CA SER A 125 -3.66 -11.25 14.51
C SER A 125 -4.64 -10.31 13.83
N TRP A 126 -4.39 -9.00 13.91
CA TRP A 126 -4.82 -8.14 12.82
C TRP A 126 -4.01 -8.56 11.60
N ARG A 127 -4.62 -9.27 10.64
CA ARG A 127 -4.06 -9.42 9.29
C ARG A 127 -3.90 -8.01 8.73
N ARG A 128 -2.71 -7.44 8.88
CA ARG A 128 -2.45 -6.08 8.42
C ARG A 128 -2.36 -6.12 6.91
N ALA A 129 -3.25 -5.41 6.24
CA ALA A 129 -3.25 -5.33 4.80
C ALA A 129 -1.93 -4.72 4.28
N HIS A 130 -1.38 -5.34 3.24
CA HIS A 130 -0.12 -4.96 2.59
C HIS A 130 -0.41 -4.10 1.35
N HIS A 131 0.61 -3.41 0.84
CA HIS A 131 0.53 -2.64 -0.42
C HIS A 131 -0.54 -1.52 -0.41
N LEU A 132 -0.89 -1.02 0.77
CA LEU A 132 -1.87 0.06 0.93
C LEU A 132 -1.33 1.36 0.33
N GLY A 133 -2.08 1.99 -0.59
CA GLY A 133 -1.65 3.22 -1.25
C GLY A 133 -0.43 3.06 -2.16
N GLU A 134 -0.15 1.84 -2.64
CA GLU A 134 0.92 1.61 -3.61
C GLU A 134 0.72 2.49 -4.85
N ARG A 135 1.80 3.12 -5.32
CA ARG A 135 1.84 4.00 -6.50
C ARG A 135 0.85 5.17 -6.48
N MET A 136 0.41 5.61 -5.28
CA MET A 136 -0.39 6.83 -5.14
C MET A 136 0.28 8.03 -5.81
N SER A 137 -0.49 8.82 -6.54
CA SER A 137 -0.02 10.08 -7.18
C SER A 137 -0.74 11.32 -6.66
N GLY A 138 -1.85 11.15 -5.93
CA GLY A 138 -2.56 12.23 -5.25
C GLY A 138 -3.63 11.69 -4.31
N GLY A 139 -4.48 12.56 -3.78
CA GLY A 139 -5.51 12.17 -2.80
C GLY A 139 -4.98 11.92 -1.39
N ARG A 140 -5.84 11.36 -0.52
CA ARG A 140 -5.53 11.07 0.88
C ARG A 140 -5.98 9.66 1.28
N LEU A 141 -5.08 8.90 1.88
CA LEU A 141 -5.36 7.59 2.48
C LEU A 141 -5.24 7.69 4.00
N VAL A 142 -6.27 7.25 4.73
CA VAL A 142 -6.27 7.17 6.19
C VAL A 142 -6.48 5.72 6.59
N VAL A 143 -5.50 5.13 7.29
CA VAL A 143 -5.57 3.79 7.85
C VAL A 143 -5.79 3.93 9.35
N LEU A 144 -7.00 3.60 9.83
CA LEU A 144 -7.34 3.74 11.25
C LEU A 144 -6.59 2.72 12.12
N GLY A 145 -6.29 1.55 11.56
CA GLY A 145 -5.46 0.51 12.19
C GLY A 145 -3.98 0.55 11.76
N GLY A 146 -3.28 -0.55 12.03
CA GLY A 146 -1.91 -0.77 11.55
C GLY A 146 -1.88 -1.26 10.11
N ALA A 147 -1.05 -0.64 9.28
CA ALA A 147 -0.72 -1.13 7.94
C ALA A 147 0.30 -2.28 8.02
N GLY A 148 0.24 -3.17 7.04
CA GLY A 148 1.23 -4.21 6.83
C GLY A 148 2.45 -3.65 6.11
N ASP A 149 3.08 -4.50 5.31
CA ASP A 149 4.26 -4.14 4.53
C ASP A 149 3.90 -3.31 3.30
N TYR A 150 4.89 -2.61 2.75
CA TYR A 150 4.79 -1.86 1.49
C TYR A 150 3.76 -0.73 1.48
N LEU A 151 3.37 -0.21 2.64
CA LEU A 151 2.52 0.99 2.75
C LEU A 151 3.11 2.13 1.91
N GLY A 152 2.39 2.67 0.94
CA GLY A 152 2.83 3.80 0.11
C GLY A 152 4.04 3.50 -0.77
N GLN A 153 4.32 2.23 -1.10
CA GLN A 153 5.39 1.88 -2.02
C GLN A 153 5.22 2.64 -3.34
N GLU A 154 6.32 3.18 -3.88
CA GLU A 154 6.39 3.84 -5.19
C GLU A 154 5.46 5.07 -5.33
N MET A 155 4.97 5.63 -4.22
CA MET A 155 4.11 6.82 -4.27
C MET A 155 4.87 8.04 -4.80
N ARG A 156 4.19 8.86 -5.60
CA ARG A 156 4.69 10.08 -6.24
C ARG A 156 4.02 11.34 -5.72
N GLY A 157 2.87 11.21 -5.05
CA GLY A 157 2.10 12.32 -4.52
C GLY A 157 0.97 11.85 -3.60
N GLY A 158 0.22 12.81 -3.06
CA GLY A 158 -0.83 12.53 -2.08
C GLY A 158 -0.30 12.42 -0.64
N GLY A 159 -1.19 12.00 0.24
CA GLY A 159 -0.93 11.91 1.68
C GLY A 159 -1.42 10.61 2.30
N ILE A 160 -0.60 9.97 3.13
CA ILE A 160 -0.96 8.75 3.87
C ILE A 160 -0.86 9.00 5.37
N VAL A 161 -1.89 8.63 6.14
CA VAL A 161 -1.86 8.60 7.60
C VAL A 161 -2.16 7.19 8.08
N ALA A 162 -1.30 6.61 8.92
CA ALA A 162 -1.50 5.28 9.49
C ALA A 162 -1.15 5.23 10.99
N LEU A 163 -1.73 4.28 11.74
CA LEU A 163 -1.36 4.07 13.14
C LEU A 163 0.03 3.45 13.27
N SER A 164 0.35 2.44 12.49
CA SER A 164 1.66 1.80 12.39
C SER A 164 1.85 1.24 10.99
N CYS A 165 3.06 0.85 10.63
CA CYS A 165 3.33 0.17 9.37
C CYS A 165 4.37 -0.94 9.55
N GLY A 166 4.29 -1.96 8.69
CA GLY A 166 5.28 -3.03 8.60
C GLY A 166 6.55 -2.61 7.87
N ASP A 167 7.19 -3.59 7.25
CA ASP A 167 8.45 -3.43 6.55
C ASP A 167 8.24 -2.77 5.18
N TYR A 168 9.29 -2.14 4.65
CA TYR A 168 9.30 -1.53 3.32
C TYR A 168 8.25 -0.41 3.10
N ALA A 169 7.71 0.17 4.17
CA ALA A 169 6.85 1.34 4.07
C ALA A 169 7.57 2.48 3.31
N PHE A 170 6.89 3.10 2.37
CA PHE A 170 7.37 4.18 1.50
C PHE A 170 8.59 3.81 0.64
N ARG A 171 8.80 2.51 0.38
CA ARG A 171 9.82 2.03 -0.55
C ARG A 171 9.72 2.75 -1.89
N LYS A 172 10.85 3.28 -2.40
CA LYS A 172 10.95 4.01 -3.66
C LYS A 172 9.98 5.20 -3.80
N MET A 173 9.57 5.82 -2.68
CA MET A 173 8.78 7.05 -2.70
C MET A 173 9.53 8.16 -3.46
N ALA A 174 8.83 8.84 -4.38
CA ALA A 174 9.35 9.96 -5.17
C ALA A 174 8.71 11.30 -4.78
N GLY A 175 7.57 11.29 -4.09
CA GLY A 175 6.88 12.52 -3.69
C GLY A 175 5.66 12.24 -2.80
N GLY A 176 4.99 13.32 -2.37
CA GLY A 176 3.89 13.25 -1.40
C GLY A 176 4.36 13.28 0.06
N TRP A 177 3.49 12.88 0.99
CA TRP A 177 3.81 12.82 2.42
C TRP A 177 3.18 11.62 3.14
N GLY A 178 3.83 11.17 4.21
CA GLY A 178 3.37 10.08 5.06
C GLY A 178 3.49 10.43 6.54
N VAL A 179 2.45 10.11 7.34
CA VAL A 179 2.45 10.24 8.80
C VAL A 179 2.11 8.90 9.44
N VAL A 180 3.04 8.36 10.23
CA VAL A 180 2.85 7.14 11.01
C VAL A 180 2.81 7.52 12.49
N LYS A 181 1.65 7.34 13.14
CA LYS A 181 1.44 7.79 14.53
C LYS A 181 2.16 6.93 15.58
N GLY A 182 2.45 5.69 15.25
CA GLY A 182 3.15 4.71 16.07
C GLY A 182 4.49 4.35 15.44
N ASN A 183 4.82 3.06 15.42
CA ASN A 183 6.11 2.57 14.92
C ASN A 183 6.05 2.18 13.44
N ALA A 184 7.20 2.29 12.79
CA ALA A 184 7.47 1.72 11.48
C ALA A 184 8.38 0.49 11.58
N GLY A 185 8.20 -0.48 10.69
CA GLY A 185 9.08 -1.65 10.57
C GLY A 185 10.45 -1.33 9.98
N ASN A 186 11.10 -2.36 9.46
CA ASN A 186 12.40 -2.26 8.79
C ASN A 186 12.28 -1.65 7.39
N TYR A 187 13.40 -1.18 6.85
CA TYR A 187 13.51 -0.71 5.46
C TYR A 187 12.57 0.47 5.12
N LEU A 188 12.18 1.26 6.13
CA LEU A 188 11.40 2.48 5.94
C LEU A 188 12.07 3.37 4.89
N ALA A 189 11.33 3.75 3.85
CA ALA A 189 11.76 4.64 2.78
C ALA A 189 12.99 4.16 1.99
N VAL A 190 13.20 2.85 1.85
CA VAL A 190 14.31 2.32 1.04
C VAL A 190 14.23 2.82 -0.41
N GLY A 191 15.32 3.40 -0.91
CA GLY A 191 15.41 3.91 -2.28
C GLY A 191 14.58 5.17 -2.55
N ALA A 192 14.09 5.86 -1.51
CA ALA A 192 13.33 7.09 -1.66
C ALA A 192 14.14 8.19 -2.37
N SER A 193 13.47 8.92 -3.25
CA SER A 193 14.04 10.06 -3.99
C SER A 193 13.11 11.26 -4.00
N GLY A 194 12.44 11.48 -2.87
CA GLY A 194 11.59 12.63 -2.62
C GLY A 194 10.58 12.33 -1.52
N GLY A 195 9.70 13.31 -1.27
CA GLY A 195 8.65 13.17 -0.28
C GLY A 195 9.08 13.49 1.16
N ARG A 196 8.09 13.44 2.06
CA ARG A 196 8.27 13.73 3.50
C ARG A 196 7.58 12.67 4.34
N ILE A 197 8.31 12.04 5.25
CA ILE A 197 7.79 11.00 6.13
C ILE A 197 8.00 11.44 7.58
N ALA A 198 6.95 11.38 8.39
CA ALA A 198 7.01 11.61 9.82
C ALA A 198 6.51 10.36 10.57
N VAL A 199 7.34 9.77 11.41
CA VAL A 199 7.03 8.65 12.29
C VAL A 199 7.11 9.15 13.72
N LYS A 200 6.01 9.13 14.47
CA LYS A 200 6.02 9.60 15.87
C LYS A 200 6.69 8.59 16.82
N GLY A 201 6.60 7.30 16.51
CA GLY A 201 7.29 6.23 17.23
C GLY A 201 8.73 6.02 16.76
N GLY A 202 9.21 4.79 16.90
CA GLY A 202 10.51 4.35 16.39
C GLY A 202 10.40 3.72 15.00
N ALA A 203 11.56 3.44 14.41
CA ALA A 203 11.66 2.70 13.15
C ALA A 203 12.64 1.52 13.28
N GLY A 204 12.42 0.47 12.48
CA GLY A 204 13.31 -0.69 12.44
C GLY A 204 14.66 -0.40 11.78
N ALA A 205 15.38 -1.46 11.45
CA ALA A 205 16.69 -1.37 10.80
C ALA A 205 16.58 -0.83 9.36
N ARG A 206 17.66 -0.23 8.88
CA ARG A 206 17.84 0.22 7.48
C ARG A 206 16.82 1.24 7.01
N ALA A 207 16.28 2.06 7.92
CA ALA A 207 15.51 3.22 7.54
C ALA A 207 16.37 4.15 6.66
N GLY A 208 15.85 4.59 5.51
CA GLY A 208 16.56 5.42 4.55
C GLY A 208 17.67 4.72 3.75
N TRP A 209 17.69 3.38 3.70
CA TRP A 209 18.65 2.66 2.86
C TRP A 209 18.54 3.08 1.39
N LEU A 210 19.65 3.44 0.74
CA LEU A 210 19.68 3.96 -0.66
C LEU A 210 18.85 5.22 -0.90
N MET A 211 18.54 5.99 0.14
CA MET A 211 17.83 7.27 0.00
C MET A 211 18.67 8.25 -0.83
N ARG A 212 18.03 8.88 -1.82
CA ARG A 212 18.63 9.86 -2.74
C ARG A 212 18.22 11.30 -2.44
N SER A 213 17.00 11.51 -1.96
CA SER A 213 16.47 12.81 -1.55
C SER A 213 15.17 12.62 -0.74
N GLY A 214 14.61 13.72 -0.22
CA GLY A 214 13.43 13.72 0.65
C GLY A 214 13.78 13.98 2.11
N ARG A 215 12.79 13.90 3.00
CA ARG A 215 12.97 14.06 4.45
C ARG A 215 12.26 12.98 5.25
N ILE A 216 12.96 12.40 6.22
CA ILE A 216 12.43 11.43 7.17
C ILE A 216 12.63 11.98 8.58
N ARG A 217 11.56 12.07 9.37
CA ARG A 217 11.62 12.44 10.79
C ARG A 217 11.03 11.32 11.63
N ILE A 218 11.80 10.80 12.57
CA ILE A 218 11.43 9.70 13.46
C ILE A 218 11.47 10.23 14.89
N GLY A 219 10.42 10.01 15.67
CA GLY A 219 10.26 10.60 16.99
C GLY A 219 11.07 9.90 18.08
N ARG A 220 11.40 8.62 17.88
CA ARG A 220 12.13 7.79 18.85
C ARG A 220 13.35 7.12 18.21
N ASP A 221 13.79 6.02 18.81
CA ASP A 221 14.93 5.23 18.39
C ASP A 221 14.74 4.60 17.00
N VAL A 222 15.88 4.36 16.35
CA VAL A 222 15.97 3.73 15.05
C VAL A 222 16.94 2.56 15.13
N GLY A 223 16.61 1.47 14.44
CA GLY A 223 17.49 0.30 14.37
C GLY A 223 18.82 0.55 13.63
N ASP A 224 19.56 -0.52 13.45
CA ASP A 224 20.88 -0.50 12.81
C ASP A 224 20.82 -0.03 11.35
N TYR A 225 21.97 0.42 10.83
CA TYR A 225 22.16 0.79 9.42
C TYR A 225 21.24 1.92 8.94
N LEU A 226 20.92 2.87 9.83
CA LEU A 226 20.21 4.09 9.46
C LEU A 226 20.93 4.81 8.31
N GLY A 227 20.26 5.09 7.20
CA GLY A 227 20.86 5.78 6.06
C GLY A 227 21.98 5.02 5.34
N LEU A 228 22.00 3.68 5.42
CA LEU A 228 22.94 2.83 4.66
C LEU A 228 22.99 3.25 3.19
N MET A 229 24.18 3.50 2.65
CA MET A 229 24.40 3.86 1.25
C MET A 229 23.53 5.05 0.75
N MET A 230 23.09 5.94 1.65
CA MET A 230 22.36 7.15 1.32
C MET A 230 23.25 8.08 0.47
N SER A 231 22.70 8.64 -0.61
CA SER A 231 23.40 9.60 -1.46
C SER A 231 22.90 11.04 -1.29
N GLY A 232 21.77 11.24 -0.63
CA GLY A 232 21.18 12.56 -0.39
C GLY A 232 19.87 12.50 0.37
N GLY A 233 19.36 13.66 0.78
CA GLY A 233 18.19 13.80 1.65
C GLY A 233 18.54 14.10 3.10
N GLU A 234 17.53 14.08 3.97
CA GLU A 234 17.66 14.37 5.39
C GLU A 234 16.91 13.32 6.22
N ILE A 235 17.58 12.76 7.22
CA ILE A 235 17.00 11.84 8.20
C ILE A 235 17.25 12.41 9.59
N SER A 236 16.18 12.61 10.37
CA SER A 236 16.30 13.01 11.78
C SER A 236 15.59 12.01 12.69
N ALA A 237 16.23 11.62 13.80
CA ALA A 237 15.63 10.82 14.85
C ALA A 237 15.65 11.57 16.18
N GLY A 238 14.58 11.47 16.98
CA GLY A 238 14.50 12.00 18.34
C GLY A 238 15.06 11.08 19.41
N GLY A 239 15.58 9.91 19.03
CA GLY A 239 16.24 8.96 19.92
C GLY A 239 17.60 8.52 19.38
N ARG A 240 18.05 7.35 19.83
CA ARG A 240 19.32 6.74 19.42
C ARG A 240 19.16 5.96 18.10
N ALA A 241 20.14 6.08 17.21
CA ALA A 241 20.31 5.14 16.10
C ALA A 241 21.18 3.96 16.53
N GLY A 242 20.87 2.76 16.03
CA GLY A 242 21.67 1.56 16.23
C GLY A 242 23.07 1.62 15.61
N CYS A 243 23.69 0.46 15.43
CA CYS A 243 25.03 0.35 14.85
C CYS A 243 25.06 0.85 13.41
N ARG A 244 26.22 1.34 12.94
CA ARG A 244 26.50 1.60 11.52
C ARG A 244 25.56 2.62 10.87
N ALA A 245 25.12 3.62 11.63
CA ALA A 245 24.39 4.75 11.07
C ALA A 245 25.28 5.48 10.03
N GLY A 246 24.75 5.76 8.84
CA GLY A 246 25.48 6.39 7.74
C GLY A 246 26.52 5.49 7.06
N TRP A 247 26.50 4.17 7.28
CA TRP A 247 27.48 3.28 6.68
C TRP A 247 27.47 3.37 5.15
N ARG A 248 28.64 3.59 4.53
CA ARG A 248 28.81 3.78 3.08
C ARG A 248 27.97 4.91 2.48
N MET A 249 27.54 5.89 3.28
CA MET A 249 26.80 7.05 2.75
C MET A 249 27.71 7.92 1.86
N LYS A 250 27.16 8.40 0.75
CA LYS A 250 27.82 9.26 -0.23
C LYS A 250 27.43 10.74 -0.08
N GLY A 251 26.31 11.01 0.58
CA GLY A 251 25.77 12.35 0.75
C GLY A 251 24.52 12.36 1.64
N GLY A 252 24.02 13.56 1.95
CA GLY A 252 22.86 13.75 2.81
C GLY A 252 23.21 14.11 4.25
N LEU A 253 22.19 14.20 5.10
CA LEU A 253 22.28 14.58 6.50
C LEU A 253 21.53 13.57 7.38
N ILE A 254 22.20 13.04 8.39
CA ILE A 254 21.62 12.21 9.45
C ILE A 254 21.82 12.91 10.79
N VAL A 255 20.74 13.15 11.53
CA VAL A 255 20.77 13.79 12.85
C VAL A 255 20.03 12.94 13.87
N THR A 256 20.69 12.51 14.94
CA THR A 256 20.04 11.72 16.02
C THR A 256 20.50 12.21 17.41
N GLU A 257 19.84 11.79 18.48
CA GLU A 257 20.30 12.11 19.85
C GLU A 257 21.57 11.32 20.22
N GLY A 258 21.69 10.11 19.69
CA GLY A 258 22.86 9.27 19.92
C GLY A 258 23.04 8.23 18.83
N TYR A 259 24.20 7.58 18.86
CA TYR A 259 24.60 6.62 17.85
C TYR A 259 25.13 5.32 18.49
N GLY A 260 24.93 4.20 17.80
CA GLY A 260 25.62 2.95 18.07
C GLY A 260 27.07 2.98 17.58
N PRO A 261 27.82 1.88 17.80
CA PRO A 261 29.14 1.68 17.24
C PRO A 261 29.19 1.92 15.72
N GLU A 262 30.37 2.32 15.24
CA GLU A 262 30.68 2.45 13.80
C GLU A 262 29.79 3.47 13.06
N ALA A 263 29.28 4.48 13.76
CA ALA A 263 28.45 5.51 13.15
C ALA A 263 29.29 6.48 12.32
N GLY A 264 28.93 6.60 11.04
CA GLY A 264 29.66 7.38 10.06
C GLY A 264 30.85 6.65 9.45
N ASP A 265 31.10 5.40 9.82
CA ASP A 265 32.18 4.60 9.24
C ASP A 265 31.93 4.32 7.76
N GLU A 266 33.01 4.20 6.99
CA GLU A 266 32.98 3.95 5.54
C GLU A 266 32.21 5.01 4.73
N ARG A 267 31.87 6.18 5.31
CA ARG A 267 31.21 7.25 4.58
C ARG A 267 32.17 7.89 3.57
N VAL A 268 31.67 8.12 2.37
CA VAL A 268 32.36 8.87 1.32
C VAL A 268 32.02 10.36 1.41
N GLY A 269 30.81 10.71 1.88
CA GLY A 269 30.37 12.10 2.00
C GLY A 269 29.07 12.26 2.78
N GLY A 270 28.64 13.51 2.96
CA GLY A 270 27.48 13.87 3.80
C GLY A 270 27.84 14.00 5.29
N ARG A 271 26.83 14.24 6.13
CA ARG A 271 27.02 14.54 7.56
C ARG A 271 26.19 13.64 8.46
N VAL A 272 26.82 13.14 9.53
CA VAL A 272 26.19 12.40 10.63
C VAL A 272 26.50 13.20 11.89
N ILE A 273 25.47 13.79 12.51
CA ILE A 273 25.62 14.82 13.55
C ILE A 273 24.73 14.47 14.74
N ARG A 274 25.24 14.59 15.97
CA ARG A 274 24.36 14.49 17.15
C ARG A 274 23.56 15.77 17.30
N ARG A 275 22.32 15.67 17.77
CA ARG A 275 21.46 16.87 17.87
C ARG A 275 22.06 17.96 18.76
N GLU A 276 22.85 17.60 19.78
CA GLU A 276 23.56 18.53 20.66
C GLU A 276 24.66 19.35 19.95
N ASP A 277 25.17 18.89 18.81
CA ASP A 277 26.27 19.51 18.05
C ASP A 277 25.78 20.44 16.92
N LEU A 278 24.48 20.72 16.83
CA LEU A 278 23.86 21.59 15.82
C LEU A 278 23.72 23.04 16.30
#